data_AF-A0A953IEB6-F1
#
_entry.id   AF-A0A953IEB6-F1
#
_cell.length_a   1.000
_cell.length_b   1.000
_cell.length_c   1.000
_cell.angle_alpha   90.00
_cell.angle_beta   90.00
_cell.angle_gamma   90.00
#
_symmetry.space_group_name_H-M   'P 1'
#
loop_
_entity.id
_entity.type
_entity.pdbx_description
1 polymer ?
#
loop_
_entity_poly.entity_id
_entity_poly.type
_entity_poly.pdbx_seq_one_letter_code
_entity_poly.pdbx_strand_id
1 'polypeptide(L)'
;MLAASVLAGPYRGAVSTCCENPLAGRSAWCGASGYGSSIVDLSDWAGQTVRLRLRLGSDTTISKPGWDVDDLEVQSCLAGIFADGFEAGATSAWSLVAN
;
A
#
# COMPACT_ATOMS: atom_id res chain seq x y z
N MET A 1 2.99 -12.86 -5.55
CA MET A 1 3.43 -11.45 -5.59
C MET A 1 4.50 -11.33 -4.52
N LEU A 2 5.75 -11.14 -4.92
CA LEU A 2 6.83 -10.85 -3.97
C LEU A 2 6.55 -9.48 -3.36
N ALA A 3 6.58 -9.38 -2.03
CA ALA A 3 6.40 -8.11 -1.36
C ALA A 3 7.74 -7.37 -1.37
N ALA A 4 7.74 -6.14 -1.85
CA ALA A 4 8.87 -5.24 -1.71
C ALA A 4 9.19 -5.01 -0.22
N SER A 5 10.46 -4.86 0.12
CA SER A 5 10.87 -4.75 1.52
C SER A 5 10.51 -3.37 2.07
N VAL A 6 9.87 -3.31 3.24
CA VAL A 6 9.49 -2.05 3.88
C VAL A 6 10.67 -1.56 4.72
N LEU A 7 11.25 -0.41 4.35
CA LEU A 7 12.43 0.19 4.99
C LEU A 7 12.07 1.12 6.14
N ALA A 8 10.94 1.82 6.06
CA ALA A 8 10.43 2.70 7.10
C ALA A 8 8.91 2.55 7.23
N GLY A 9 8.38 2.78 8.43
CA GLY A 9 6.96 2.53 8.72
C GLY A 9 6.60 1.05 8.55
N PRO A 10 7.22 0.11 9.30
CA PRO A 10 7.04 -1.31 9.07
C PRO A 10 5.60 -1.77 9.32
N TYR A 11 5.24 -2.89 8.70
CA TYR A 11 4.03 -3.62 9.06
C TYR A 11 4.00 -3.92 10.56
N ARG A 12 2.82 -3.79 11.15
CA ARG A 12 2.62 -3.93 12.61
C ARG A 12 2.34 -5.37 13.02
N GLY A 13 1.98 -6.23 12.08
CA GLY A 13 1.72 -7.64 12.33
C GLY A 13 1.00 -8.30 11.16
N ALA A 14 0.70 -9.59 11.34
CA ALA A 14 -0.12 -10.34 10.40
C ALA A 14 -1.62 -9.99 10.57
N VAL A 15 -2.35 -9.91 9.46
CA VAL A 15 -3.80 -9.82 9.46
C VAL A 15 -4.39 -11.08 10.10
N SER A 16 -5.39 -10.90 10.97
CA SER A 16 -6.12 -11.99 11.62
C SER A 16 -6.59 -13.04 10.61
N THR A 17 -6.50 -14.32 10.98
CA THR A 17 -7.01 -15.43 10.15
C THR A 17 -8.49 -15.70 10.35
N CYS A 18 -9.14 -15.01 11.29
CA CYS A 18 -10.58 -15.14 11.49
C CYS A 18 -11.36 -14.42 10.38
N CYS A 19 -12.64 -14.81 10.28
CA CYS A 19 -13.70 -13.89 9.88
C CYS A 19 -13.63 -13.52 8.38
N GLU A 20 -13.01 -14.40 7.57
CA GLU A 20 -13.00 -14.33 6.11
C GLU A 20 -12.28 -13.10 5.52
N ASN A 21 -11.29 -12.54 6.23
CA ASN A 21 -10.46 -11.48 5.65
C ASN A 21 -9.60 -12.04 4.49
N PRO A 22 -9.69 -11.51 3.26
CA PRO A 22 -8.93 -12.01 2.10
C PRO A 22 -7.41 -11.80 2.20
N LEU A 23 -6.96 -11.01 3.18
CA LEU A 23 -5.54 -10.78 3.48
C LEU A 23 -5.05 -11.58 4.70
N ALA A 24 -5.86 -12.49 5.25
CA ALA A 24 -5.52 -13.35 6.39
C ALA A 24 -4.07 -13.90 6.32
N GLY A 25 -3.33 -13.75 7.42
CA GLY A 25 -1.95 -14.23 7.55
C GLY A 25 -0.87 -13.39 6.86
N ARG A 26 -1.24 -12.38 6.06
CA ARG A 26 -0.28 -11.45 5.43
C ARG A 26 0.14 -10.37 6.41
N SER A 27 1.40 -9.96 6.38
CA SER A 27 1.86 -8.77 7.10
C SER A 27 1.19 -7.51 6.55
N ALA A 28 0.71 -6.64 7.44
CA ALA A 28 0.04 -5.39 7.07
C ALA A 28 0.22 -4.31 8.16
N TRP A 29 -0.18 -3.08 7.82
CA TRP A 29 -0.45 -2.06 8.82
C TRP A 29 -1.81 -2.34 9.43
N CYS A 30 -1.84 -2.70 10.73
CA CYS A 30 -3.06 -3.03 11.46
C CYS A 30 -3.27 -2.09 12.64
N GLY A 31 -4.54 -1.91 13.02
CA GLY A 31 -4.95 -0.96 14.06
C GLY A 31 -5.18 0.44 13.49
N ALA A 32 -5.67 1.34 14.35
CA ALA A 32 -5.87 2.74 13.99
C ALA A 32 -4.62 3.56 14.33
N SER A 33 -4.20 4.43 13.42
CA SER A 33 -3.18 5.45 13.64
C SER A 33 -3.50 6.68 12.78
N GLY A 34 -2.89 7.82 13.13
CA GLY A 34 -2.84 8.95 12.19
C GLY A 34 -1.92 8.66 11.01
N TYR A 35 -1.76 9.66 10.14
CA TYR A 35 -0.82 9.62 9.02
C TYR A 35 0.61 9.29 9.48
N GLY A 36 1.28 8.45 8.70
CA GLY A 36 2.67 8.08 8.91
C GLY A 36 3.32 7.76 7.58
N SER A 37 4.60 8.06 7.45
CA SER A 37 5.37 7.77 6.24
C SER A 37 5.79 6.30 6.21
N SER A 38 5.70 5.69 5.02
CA SER A 38 6.23 4.36 4.75
C SER A 38 7.14 4.41 3.53
N ILE A 39 8.31 3.77 3.63
CA ILE A 39 9.29 3.69 2.53
C ILE A 39 9.45 2.22 2.17
N VAL A 40 9.39 1.93 0.87
CA VAL A 40 9.47 0.57 0.32
C VAL A 40 10.61 0.50 -0.68
N ASP A 41 11.49 -0.48 -0.54
CA ASP A 41 12.59 -0.70 -1.47
C ASP A 41 12.08 -1.38 -2.75
N LEU A 42 12.22 -0.69 -3.87
CA LEU A 42 11.85 -1.19 -5.20
C LEU A 42 13.07 -1.60 -6.04
N SER A 43 14.27 -1.68 -5.45
CA SER A 43 15.53 -1.93 -6.19
C SER A 43 15.52 -3.25 -6.97
N ASP A 44 14.85 -4.28 -6.47
CA ASP A 44 14.69 -5.57 -7.16
C ASP A 44 13.95 -5.47 -8.51
N TRP A 45 13.24 -4.36 -8.73
CA TRP A 45 12.48 -4.08 -9.95
C TRP A 45 13.11 -2.98 -10.81
N ALA A 46 14.34 -2.55 -10.51
CA ALA A 46 15.03 -1.55 -11.30
C ALA A 46 15.11 -1.95 -12.79
N GLY A 47 14.77 -1.01 -13.68
CA GLY A 47 14.76 -1.22 -15.13
C GLY A 47 13.56 -2.01 -15.66
N GLN A 48 12.61 -2.41 -14.81
CA GLN A 48 11.40 -3.12 -15.22
C GLN A 48 10.17 -2.22 -15.19
N THR A 49 9.21 -2.49 -16.08
CA THR A 49 7.87 -1.92 -15.98
C THR A 49 7.09 -2.68 -14.92
N VAL A 50 6.72 -1.99 -13.83
CA VAL A 50 5.94 -2.57 -12.73
C VAL A 50 4.62 -1.86 -12.51
N ARG A 51 3.68 -2.56 -11.87
CA ARG A 51 2.46 -1.98 -11.32
C ARG A 51 2.45 -2.19 -9.82
N LEU A 52 2.33 -1.10 -9.08
CA LEU A 52 2.17 -1.14 -7.63
C LEU A 52 0.69 -1.38 -7.30
N ARG A 53 0.43 -2.17 -6.26
CA ARG A 53 -0.91 -2.47 -5.81
C ARG A 53 -1.01 -2.29 -4.30
N LEU A 54 -1.70 -1.22 -3.90
CA LEU A 54 -2.14 -1.02 -2.53
C LEU A 54 -3.41 -1.84 -2.29
N ARG A 55 -3.54 -2.45 -1.11
CA ARG A 55 -4.64 -3.36 -0.80
C ARG A 55 -5.22 -3.06 0.57
N LEU A 56 -6.54 -2.95 0.63
CA LEU A 56 -7.34 -3.03 1.85
C LEU A 56 -8.04 -4.38 1.89
N GLY A 57 -8.11 -5.01 3.06
CA GLY A 57 -8.87 -6.24 3.29
C GLY A 57 -9.69 -6.12 4.57
N SER A 58 -10.98 -6.37 4.47
CA SER A 58 -11.93 -6.37 5.59
C SER A 58 -12.43 -7.79 5.87
N ASP A 59 -12.80 -8.03 7.13
CA ASP A 59 -13.54 -9.23 7.54
C ASP A 59 -15.06 -9.00 7.47
N THR A 60 -15.83 -10.02 7.84
CA THR A 60 -17.31 -10.00 7.79
C THR A 60 -17.98 -9.51 9.09
N THR A 61 -17.23 -9.03 10.08
CA THR A 61 -17.75 -8.79 11.44
C THR A 61 -17.98 -7.32 11.78
N ILE A 62 -17.00 -6.44 11.54
CA ILE A 62 -17.05 -5.03 11.96
C ILE A 62 -16.58 -4.14 10.81
N SER A 63 -17.30 -3.03 10.61
CA SER A 63 -16.91 -1.99 9.66
C SER A 63 -16.14 -0.85 10.33
N LYS A 64 -15.13 -0.32 9.63
CA LYS A 64 -14.34 0.87 9.98
C LYS A 64 -14.08 1.69 8.71
N PRO A 65 -13.73 2.99 8.82
CA PRO A 65 -13.50 3.85 7.65
C PRO A 65 -12.46 3.34 6.64
N GLY A 66 -11.47 2.57 7.10
CA GLY A 66 -10.39 2.05 6.26
C GLY A 66 -9.08 2.80 6.51
N TRP A 67 -8.34 3.06 5.43
CA TRP A 67 -7.11 3.87 5.44
C TRP A 67 -7.05 4.72 4.19
N ASP A 68 -6.42 5.88 4.34
CA ASP A 68 -6.15 6.84 3.28
C ASP A 68 -4.68 6.77 2.89
N VAL A 69 -4.39 7.17 1.65
CA VAL A 69 -3.04 7.27 1.10
C VAL A 69 -2.85 8.70 0.64
N ASP A 70 -1.70 9.28 0.96
CA ASP A 70 -1.35 10.64 0.60
C ASP A 70 0.13 10.72 0.25
N ASP A 71 0.52 11.76 -0.51
CA ASP A 71 1.89 12.06 -0.93
C ASP A 71 2.65 10.83 -1.48
N LEU A 72 2.08 10.13 -2.47
CA LEU A 72 2.72 8.94 -3.04
C LEU A 72 3.78 9.34 -4.06
N GLU A 73 5.04 9.01 -3.75
CA GLU A 73 6.18 9.21 -4.65
C GLU A 73 6.89 7.88 -4.97
N VAL A 74 7.28 7.74 -6.24
CA VAL A 74 8.22 6.71 -6.72
C VAL A 74 9.43 7.44 -7.28
N GLN A 75 10.60 7.14 -6.74
CA GLN A 75 11.86 7.77 -7.13
C GLN A 75 12.94 6.73 -7.41
N SER A 76 13.93 7.15 -8.19
CA SER A 76 15.19 6.45 -8.41
C SER A 76 16.36 7.33 -8.02
N CYS A 77 17.58 6.79 -8.04
CA CYS A 77 18.80 7.58 -7.85
C CYS A 77 19.02 8.66 -8.92
N LEU A 78 18.31 8.60 -10.05
CA LEU A 78 18.52 9.49 -11.20
C LEU A 78 17.42 10.54 -11.35
N ALA A 79 16.19 10.23 -10.98
CA ALA A 79 15.03 11.10 -11.13
C ALA A 79 13.81 10.60 -10.32
N GLY A 80 12.87 11.52 -10.07
CA GLY A 80 11.49 11.18 -9.71
C GLY A 80 10.78 10.51 -10.89
N ILE A 81 10.16 9.36 -10.63
CA ILE A 81 9.50 8.52 -11.64
C ILE A 81 8.00 8.82 -11.68
N PHE A 82 7.38 8.97 -10.51
CA PHE A 82 5.95 9.23 -10.36
C PHE A 82 5.71 9.96 -9.04
N ALA A 83 4.78 10.90 -9.02
CA ALA A 83 4.31 11.52 -7.80
C ALA A 83 2.82 11.87 -7.93
N ASP A 84 2.06 11.62 -6.88
CA ASP A 84 0.66 12.03 -6.77
C ASP A 84 0.31 12.32 -5.31
N GLY A 85 -0.03 13.58 -5.03
CA GLY A 85 -0.57 14.04 -3.73
C GLY A 85 -2.09 14.16 -3.74
N PHE A 86 -2.78 13.65 -4.76
CA PHE A 86 -4.24 13.57 -4.88
C PHE A 86 -5.02 14.90 -4.92
N GLU A 87 -4.38 16.06 -4.74
CA GLU A 87 -5.02 17.38 -4.74
C GLU A 87 -5.62 17.80 -6.08
N ALA A 88 -5.11 17.23 -7.18
CA ALA A 88 -5.61 17.53 -8.52
C ALA A 88 -6.89 16.75 -8.89
N GLY A 89 -7.25 15.74 -8.10
CA GLY A 89 -8.38 14.84 -8.39
C GLY A 89 -8.20 13.96 -9.65
N ALA A 90 -6.99 13.89 -10.21
CA ALA A 90 -6.71 13.10 -11.39
C ALA A 90 -6.54 11.61 -11.06
N THR A 91 -7.31 10.75 -11.72
CA THR A 91 -7.28 9.29 -11.48
C THR A 91 -6.74 8.49 -12.67
N SER A 92 -6.18 9.16 -13.68
CA SER A 92 -5.69 8.50 -14.91
C SER A 92 -4.53 7.53 -14.69
N ALA A 93 -3.73 7.74 -13.63
CA ALA A 93 -2.67 6.82 -13.22
C ALA A 93 -3.17 5.67 -12.32
N TRP A 94 -4.45 5.71 -11.93
CA TRP A 94 -5.03 4.83 -10.92
C TRP A 94 -6.09 3.92 -11.53
N SER A 95 -6.18 2.70 -10.99
CA SER A 95 -7.27 1.79 -11.32
C SER A 95 -7.77 1.12 -10.05
N LEU A 96 -9.08 1.07 -9.90
CA LEU A 96 -9.72 0.31 -8.84
C LEU A 96 -9.96 -1.12 -9.33
N VAL A 97 -9.40 -2.09 -8.61
CA VAL A 97 -9.56 -3.52 -8.92
C VAL A 97 -10.18 -4.19 -7.71
N ALA A 98 -11.46 -4.53 -7.81
CA ALA A 98 -12.11 -5.45 -6.89
C ALA A 98 -11.48 -6.85 -7.06
N ASN A 99 -11.21 -7.54 -5.96
CA ASN A 99 -10.83 -8.95 -5.98
C ASN A 99 -12.08 -9.82 -5.96
#